data_AF-A0A970ULV9-F1
#
_entry.id   AF-A0A970ULV9-F1
#
_cell.length_a   1.000
_cell.length_b   1.000
_cell.length_c   1.000
_cell.angle_alpha   90.00
_cell.angle_beta   90.00
_cell.angle_gamma   90.00
#
_symmetry.space_group_name_H-M   'P 1'
#
loop_
_entity.id
_entity.type
_entity.pdbx_description
1 polymer ?
#
loop_
_entity_poly.entity_id
_entity_poly.type
_entity_poly.pdbx_seq_one_letter_code
_entity_poly.pdbx_strand_id
1 'polypeptide(L)'
;MADDYLKDDNILESLKEREKELNCLYKVDEVLSNHRLSPAETFDSIVRIMPSGWRFPELCRAKLIFNEVSYQTPGFVSSPISELCDIRVGNKTVGNLEVVYIQVVPLSKEGYFLEKESKLIRTIAERIG
;
A
#
# COMPACT_ATOMS: atom_id res chain seq x y z
N MET A 1 -13.69 3.36 -34.90
CA MET A 1 -13.97 4.60 -34.15
C MET A 1 -14.20 4.32 -32.68
N ALA A 2 -15.18 3.49 -32.26
CA ALA A 2 -15.36 3.17 -30.83
C ALA A 2 -14.15 2.46 -30.17
N ASP A 3 -13.44 1.61 -30.92
CA ASP A 3 -12.25 0.89 -30.45
C ASP A 3 -11.03 1.78 -30.12
N ASP A 4 -10.88 2.95 -30.76
CA ASP A 4 -9.77 3.87 -30.47
C ASP A 4 -10.01 4.64 -29.16
N TYR A 5 -11.24 5.14 -28.95
CA TYR A 5 -11.62 5.84 -27.71
C TYR A 5 -11.55 4.93 -26.47
N LEU A 6 -11.93 3.66 -26.61
CA LEU A 6 -11.82 2.68 -25.51
C LEU A 6 -10.36 2.33 -25.18
N LYS A 7 -9.45 2.44 -26.16
CA LYS A 7 -8.02 2.20 -25.98
C LYS A 7 -7.37 3.35 -25.22
N ASP A 8 -7.71 4.57 -25.57
CA ASP A 8 -7.17 5.78 -24.93
C ASP A 8 -7.62 5.90 -23.46
N ASP A 9 -8.89 5.56 -23.15
CA ASP A 9 -9.40 5.55 -21.78
C ASP A 9 -8.69 4.52 -20.88
N ASN A 10 -8.41 3.32 -21.41
CA ASN A 10 -7.69 2.27 -20.68
C ASN A 10 -6.23 2.67 -20.43
N ILE A 11 -5.59 3.29 -21.42
CA ILE A 11 -4.22 3.83 -21.27
C ILE A 11 -4.20 4.94 -20.22
N LEU A 12 -5.17 5.85 -20.24
CA LEU A 12 -5.26 6.94 -19.27
C LEU A 12 -5.48 6.42 -17.84
N GLU A 13 -6.33 5.41 -17.66
CA GLU A 13 -6.54 4.76 -16.37
C GLU A 13 -5.26 4.08 -15.87
N SER A 14 -4.58 3.32 -16.73
CA SER A 14 -3.29 2.69 -16.40
C SER A 14 -2.22 3.71 -15.96
N LEU A 15 -2.15 4.86 -16.64
CA LEU A 15 -1.23 5.95 -16.29
C LEU A 15 -1.56 6.55 -14.92
N LYS A 16 -2.84 6.82 -14.63
CA LYS A 16 -3.29 7.34 -13.33
C LYS A 16 -2.97 6.36 -12.21
N GLU A 17 -3.19 5.07 -12.44
CA GLU A 17 -2.84 4.05 -11.46
C GLU A 17 -1.33 4.01 -11.19
N ARG A 18 -0.52 4.10 -12.24
CA ARG A 18 0.94 4.13 -12.09
C ARG A 18 1.43 5.39 -11.38
N GLU A 19 0.81 6.54 -11.64
CA GLU A 19 1.06 7.78 -10.94
C GLU A 19 0.77 7.64 -9.44
N LYS A 20 -0.36 7.04 -9.06
CA LYS A 20 -0.68 6.77 -7.64
C LYS A 20 0.39 5.94 -6.95
N GLU A 21 0.82 4.83 -7.57
CA GLU A 21 1.86 3.96 -7.03
C GLU A 21 3.18 4.70 -6.83
N LEU A 22 3.61 5.46 -7.83
CA LEU A 22 4.86 6.23 -7.78
C LEU A 22 4.79 7.33 -6.72
N ASN A 23 3.68 8.06 -6.64
CA ASN A 23 3.47 9.09 -5.62
C ASN A 23 3.44 8.49 -4.21
N CYS A 24 2.84 7.31 -4.04
CA CYS A 24 2.86 6.59 -2.78
C CYS A 24 4.30 6.23 -2.37
N LEU A 25 5.07 5.62 -3.27
CA LEU A 25 6.47 5.26 -3.02
C LEU A 25 7.34 6.48 -2.71
N TYR A 26 7.17 7.58 -3.44
CA TYR A 26 7.91 8.81 -3.23
C TYR A 26 7.66 9.39 -1.83
N LYS A 27 6.40 9.47 -1.40
CA LYS A 27 6.04 9.95 -0.06
C LYS A 27 6.57 9.04 1.04
N VAL A 28 6.54 7.73 0.83
CA VAL A 28 7.16 6.77 1.77
C VAL A 28 8.67 7.01 1.88
N ASP A 29 9.37 7.19 0.76
CA ASP A 29 10.81 7.47 0.77
C ASP A 29 11.14 8.80 1.44
N GLU A 30 10.33 9.83 1.22
CA GLU A 30 10.47 11.14 1.87
C GLU A 30 10.37 11.02 3.40
N VAL A 31 9.39 10.27 3.88
CA VAL A 31 9.21 10.01 5.32
C VAL A 31 10.36 9.18 5.88
N LEU A 32 10.79 8.12 5.19
CA LEU A 32 11.92 7.28 5.63
C LEU A 32 13.26 8.04 5.65
N SER A 33 13.43 9.01 4.75
CA SER A 33 14.63 9.84 4.67
C SER A 33 14.61 11.02 5.66
N ASN A 34 13.49 11.26 6.34
CA ASN A 34 13.35 12.37 7.27
C ASN A 34 13.88 12.02 8.67
N HIS A 35 15.17 12.29 8.89
CA HIS A 35 15.85 12.05 10.18
C HIS A 35 15.35 12.89 11.37
N ARG A 36 14.37 13.79 11.17
CA ARG A 36 13.75 14.54 12.27
C ARG A 36 12.58 13.80 12.92
N LEU A 37 12.02 12.79 12.24
CA LEU A 37 10.93 11.99 12.76
C LEU A 37 11.45 10.89 13.67
N SER A 38 10.74 10.65 14.77
CA SER A 38 10.91 9.43 15.55
C SER A 38 10.41 8.22 14.76
N PRO A 39 10.87 6.99 15.08
CA PRO A 39 10.37 5.77 14.44
C PRO A 39 8.85 5.65 14.48
N ALA A 40 8.22 6.06 15.59
CA ALA A 40 6.77 6.02 15.73
C ALA A 40 6.06 6.98 14.76
N GLU A 41 6.56 8.21 14.61
CA GLU A 41 6.02 9.19 13.66
C GLU A 41 6.24 8.74 12.21
N THR A 42 7.40 8.15 11.91
CA THR A 42 7.69 7.56 10.59
C THR A 42 6.70 6.45 10.26
N PHE A 43 6.49 5.49 11.15
CA PHE A 43 5.58 4.36 10.92
C PHE A 43 4.11 4.81 10.82
N ASP A 44 3.66 5.72 11.68
CA ASP A 44 2.31 6.31 11.59
C ASP A 44 2.10 7.05 10.25
N SER A 45 3.12 7.79 9.79
CA SER A 45 3.06 8.48 8.50
C SER A 45 3.00 7.50 7.33
N ILE A 46 3.82 6.44 7.34
CA ILE A 46 3.81 5.40 6.30
C ILE A 46 2.44 4.75 6.19
N VAL A 47 1.85 4.28 7.29
CA VAL A 47 0.53 3.62 7.22
C VAL A 47 -0.55 4.56 6.69
N ARG A 48 -0.47 5.87 6.97
CA ARG A 48 -1.41 6.87 6.40
C ARG A 48 -1.21 7.11 4.91
N ILE A 49 0.01 7.00 4.40
CA ILE A 49 0.32 7.16 2.98
C ILE A 49 -0.14 5.94 2.17
N MET A 50 0.10 4.73 2.71
CA MET A 50 -0.08 3.47 1.97
C MET A 50 -1.40 3.39 1.19
N PRO A 51 -2.61 3.61 1.76
CA PRO A 51 -3.87 3.50 1.03
C PRO A 51 -3.93 4.27 -0.30
N SER A 52 -3.21 5.38 -0.43
CA SER A 52 -3.19 6.20 -1.65
C SER A 52 -2.61 5.47 -2.88
N GLY A 53 -1.80 4.43 -2.67
CA GLY A 53 -1.22 3.62 -3.73
C GLY A 53 -2.10 2.46 -4.22
N TRP A 54 -3.25 2.22 -3.59
CA TRP A 54 -4.16 1.12 -3.95
C TRP A 54 -5.25 1.57 -4.93
N ARG A 55 -5.91 0.60 -5.55
CA ARG A 55 -7.00 0.78 -6.52
C ARG A 55 -8.20 1.49 -5.91
N PHE A 56 -8.54 1.15 -4.66
CA PHE A 56 -9.62 1.81 -3.92
C PHE A 56 -9.11 2.45 -2.61
N PRO A 57 -8.44 3.61 -2.68
CA PRO A 57 -7.82 4.25 -1.51
C PRO A 57 -8.80 4.49 -0.35
N GLU A 58 -10.01 4.93 -0.65
CA GLU A 58 -11.05 5.23 0.36
C GLU A 58 -11.46 3.99 1.19
N LEU A 59 -11.37 2.81 0.58
CA LEU A 59 -11.71 1.53 1.19
C LEU A 59 -10.48 0.78 1.72
N CYS A 60 -9.28 1.24 1.37
CA CYS A 60 -8.03 0.64 1.81
C CYS A 60 -7.66 1.15 3.20
N ARG A 61 -7.32 0.22 4.09
CA ARG A 61 -6.72 0.54 5.40
C ARG A 61 -5.43 -0.24 5.54
N ALA A 62 -4.46 0.34 6.24
CA ALA A 62 -3.15 -0.23 6.41
C ALA A 62 -2.81 -0.35 7.89
N LYS A 63 -2.07 -1.40 8.22
CA LYS A 63 -1.50 -1.65 9.54
C LYS A 63 -0.05 -2.06 9.37
N LEU A 64 0.80 -1.58 10.25
CA LEU A 64 2.20 -1.93 10.38
C LEU A 64 2.41 -2.41 11.81
N ILE A 65 2.99 -3.60 11.96
CA ILE A 65 3.47 -4.12 13.25
C ILE A 65 4.99 -4.16 13.18
N PHE A 66 5.67 -3.53 14.15
CA PHE A 66 7.13 -3.54 14.23
C PHE A 66 7.56 -3.66 15.70
N ASN A 67 8.36 -4.68 16.03
CA ASN A 67 8.76 -4.98 17.42
C ASN A 67 7.58 -4.92 18.41
N GLU A 68 6.46 -5.58 18.05
CA GLU A 68 5.20 -5.65 18.82
C GLU A 68 4.40 -4.34 18.96
N VAL A 69 4.89 -3.23 18.42
CA VAL A 69 4.12 -1.97 18.35
C VAL A 69 3.32 -1.94 17.06
N SER A 70 2.04 -1.60 17.17
CA SER A 70 1.13 -1.50 16.04
C SER A 70 0.80 -0.05 15.70
N TYR A 71 0.87 0.26 14.40
CA TYR A 71 0.50 1.53 13.79
C TYR A 71 -0.54 1.24 12.72
N GLN A 72 -1.63 2.01 12.67
CA GLN A 72 -2.72 1.71 11.73
C GLN A 72 -3.48 2.95 11.32
N THR A 73 -4.08 2.89 10.14
CA THR A 73 -4.98 3.95 9.69
C THR A 73 -6.27 3.98 10.52
N PRO A 74 -6.90 5.15 10.68
CA PRO A 74 -8.20 5.25 11.35
C PRO A 74 -9.26 4.36 10.68
N GLY A 75 -9.98 3.59 11.50
CA GLY A 75 -11.01 2.66 11.02
C GLY A 75 -10.46 1.37 10.41
N PHE A 76 -9.19 1.03 10.65
CA PHE A 76 -8.68 -0.30 10.34
C PHE A 76 -9.50 -1.36 11.09
N VAL A 77 -9.99 -2.34 10.34
CA VAL A 77 -10.66 -3.55 10.85
C VAL A 77 -10.15 -4.74 10.06
N SER A 78 -9.93 -5.87 10.73
CA SER A 78 -9.56 -7.11 10.02
C SER A 78 -10.65 -7.47 9.03
N SER A 79 -10.24 -7.89 7.83
CA SER A 79 -11.13 -8.19 6.70
C SER A 79 -10.66 -9.48 6.04
N PRO A 80 -11.56 -10.32 5.49
CA PRO A 80 -11.18 -11.42 4.62
C PRO A 80 -10.46 -10.96 3.35
N ILE A 81 -10.63 -9.69 2.97
CA ILE A 81 -9.96 -9.08 1.83
C ILE A 81 -8.72 -8.35 2.35
N SER A 82 -7.66 -9.12 2.59
CA SER A 82 -6.39 -8.63 3.17
C SER A 82 -5.18 -9.13 2.38
N GLU A 83 -4.13 -8.33 2.35
CA GLU A 83 -2.79 -8.75 1.93
C GLU A 83 -1.77 -8.42 3.02
N LEU A 84 -0.92 -9.40 3.35
CA LEU A 84 0.08 -9.30 4.41
C LEU A 84 1.48 -9.53 3.83
N CYS A 85 2.44 -8.69 4.24
CA CYS A 85 3.84 -8.81 3.87
C CYS A 85 4.74 -8.67 5.11
N ASP A 86 5.63 -9.63 5.33
CA ASP A 86 6.65 -9.54 6.37
C ASP A 86 7.63 -8.39 6.10
N ILE A 87 8.03 -7.71 7.18
CA ILE A 87 9.16 -6.78 7.20
C ILE A 87 10.36 -7.57 7.73
N ARG A 88 11.46 -7.59 6.97
CA ARG A 88 12.64 -8.40 7.28
C ARG A 88 13.91 -7.56 7.28
N VAL A 89 14.67 -7.65 8.36
CA VAL A 89 16.03 -7.10 8.48
C VAL A 89 17.00 -8.28 8.33
N GLY A 90 17.66 -8.38 7.18
CA GLY A 90 18.41 -9.59 6.80
C GLY A 90 17.49 -10.82 6.75
N ASN A 91 17.81 -11.87 7.51
CA ASN A 91 17.00 -13.10 7.58
C ASN A 91 15.95 -13.12 8.70
N LYS A 92 15.81 -12.03 9.47
CA LYS A 92 14.90 -11.98 10.62
C LYS A 92 13.65 -11.18 10.27
N THR A 93 12.47 -11.78 10.45
CA THR A 93 11.20 -11.05 10.46
C THR A 93 11.12 -10.23 11.74
N VAL A 94 10.97 -8.91 11.59
CA VAL A 94 10.87 -7.93 12.70
C VAL A 94 9.47 -7.31 12.81
N GLY A 95 8.60 -7.61 11.85
CA GLY A 95 7.29 -7.00 11.73
C GLY A 95 6.55 -7.46 10.48
N ASN A 96 5.41 -6.83 10.22
CA ASN A 96 4.65 -7.00 8.99
C ASN A 96 3.88 -5.73 8.62
N LEU A 97 3.59 -5.60 7.33
CA LEU A 97 2.57 -4.72 6.79
C LEU A 97 1.35 -5.54 6.45
N GLU A 98 0.17 -4.97 6.68
CA GLU A 98 -1.10 -5.51 6.26
C GLU A 98 -1.91 -4.39 5.61
N VAL A 99 -2.49 -4.69 4.45
CA VAL A 99 -3.51 -3.83 3.82
C VAL A 99 -4.82 -4.60 3.71
N VAL A 100 -5.92 -3.90 3.93
CA VAL A 100 -7.26 -4.49 3.90
C VAL A 100 -8.20 -3.61 3.10
N TYR A 101 -9.14 -4.23 2.40
CA TYR A 101 -10.35 -3.54 1.94
C TYR A 101 -11.47 -3.77 2.98
N ILE A 102 -11.96 -2.68 3.58
CA ILE A 102 -12.97 -2.72 4.66
C ILE A 102 -14.40 -2.95 4.15
N GLN A 103 -14.58 -2.99 2.83
CA GLN A 103 -15.84 -3.31 2.15
C GLN A 103 -15.53 -4.22 0.96
N VAL A 104 -16.56 -4.90 0.44
CA VAL A 104 -16.41 -5.72 -0.77
C VAL A 104 -16.04 -4.81 -1.95
N VAL A 105 -14.99 -5.19 -2.65
CA VAL A 105 -14.53 -4.50 -3.87
C VAL A 105 -14.63 -5.43 -5.08
N PRO A 106 -14.75 -4.89 -6.31
CA PRO A 106 -14.80 -5.72 -7.51
C PRO A 106 -13.58 -6.63 -7.66
N LEU A 107 -13.84 -7.93 -7.82
CA LEU A 107 -12.82 -8.93 -8.10
C LEU A 107 -12.28 -8.72 -9.53
N SER A 108 -10.96 -8.68 -9.67
CA SER A 108 -10.29 -8.69 -10.98
C SER A 108 -9.87 -10.12 -11.35
N LYS A 109 -9.23 -10.29 -12.52
CA LYS A 109 -8.62 -11.57 -12.90
C LYS A 109 -7.45 -11.97 -11.98
N GLU A 110 -6.84 -11.00 -11.32
CA GLU A 110 -5.69 -11.17 -10.41
C GLU A 110 -6.13 -11.36 -8.95
N GLY A 111 -7.42 -11.12 -8.65
CA GLY A 111 -7.98 -11.21 -7.30
C GLY A 111 -8.54 -9.87 -6.82
N TYR A 112 -8.58 -9.69 -5.49
CA TYR A 112 -9.02 -8.42 -4.91
C TYR A 112 -7.92 -7.35 -4.95
N PHE A 113 -6.67 -7.79 -4.83
CA PHE A 113 -5.47 -6.98 -5.04
C PHE A 113 -4.85 -7.35 -6.39
N LEU A 114 -4.32 -6.35 -7.08
CA LEU A 114 -3.59 -6.48 -8.33
C LEU A 114 -2.13 -6.82 -8.05
N GLU A 115 -1.45 -7.48 -8.99
CA GLU A 115 -0.04 -7.86 -8.84
C GLU A 115 0.87 -6.65 -8.54
N LYS A 116 0.53 -5.49 -9.11
CA LYS A 116 1.22 -4.22 -8.86
C LYS A 116 1.03 -3.70 -7.43
N GLU A 117 -0.12 -3.94 -6.81
CA GLU A 117 -0.40 -3.58 -5.41
C GLU A 117 0.39 -4.51 -4.47
N SER A 118 0.43 -5.81 -4.80
CA SER A 118 1.24 -6.78 -4.08
C SER A 118 2.74 -6.50 -4.17
N LYS A 119 3.19 -6.00 -5.33
CA LYS A 119 4.56 -5.50 -5.49
C LYS A 119 4.79 -4.24 -4.66
N LEU A 120 3.84 -3.33 -4.61
CA LEU A 120 3.93 -2.08 -3.85
C LEU A 120 4.12 -2.33 -2.34
N ILE A 121 3.27 -3.16 -1.71
CA ILE A 121 3.43 -3.49 -0.28
C ILE A 121 4.78 -4.16 0.01
N ARG A 122 5.24 -5.05 -0.88
CA ARG A 122 6.54 -5.72 -0.75
C ARG A 122 7.68 -4.71 -0.81
N THR A 123 7.67 -3.80 -1.78
CA THR A 123 8.69 -2.75 -1.88
C THR A 123 8.69 -1.83 -0.65
N ILE A 124 7.52 -1.50 -0.10
CA ILE A 124 7.44 -0.70 1.13
C ILE A 124 7.99 -1.50 2.32
N ALA A 125 7.67 -2.80 2.45
CA ALA A 125 8.21 -3.65 3.50
C ALA A 125 9.74 -3.79 3.42
N GLU A 126 10.29 -3.94 2.21
CA GLU A 126 11.73 -3.99 1.93
C GLU A 126 12.46 -2.68 2.26
N ARG A 127 11.78 -1.53 2.17
CA ARG A 127 12.36 -0.22 2.53
C ARG A 127 12.36 0.04 4.04
N ILE A 128 11.46 -0.61 4.78
CA ILE A 128 11.35 -0.49 6.23
C ILE A 128 12.33 -1.43 6.95
N GLY A 129 12.52 -2.64 6.43
CA GLY A 129 13.45 -3.65 6.97
C GLY A 129 14.90 -3.40 6.57
#